data_AF-A0A2M7GV54-F1
#
_entry.id   AF-A0A2M7GV54-F1
#
_cell.length_a   1.000
_cell.length_b   1.000
_cell.length_c   1.000
_cell.angle_alpha   90.00
_cell.angle_beta   90.00
_cell.angle_gamma   90.00
#
_symmetry.space_group_name_H-M   'P 1'
#
loop_
_entity.id
_entity.type
_entity.pdbx_description
1 polymer ?
#
loop_
_entity_poly.entity_id
_entity_poly.type
_entity_poly.pdbx_seq_one_letter_code
_entity_poly.pdbx_strand_id
1 'polypeptide(L)'
;MNKTTTLLTTALFTAAFSASGVQSRDMMPVNMIGLSELSPNEIYSPVIRSASSQSNGVIERVHFDEEGSVETLQILWSRGLFQSGFSLTQPVERFSYDPVSNTIYADANAGRLAIWAEEDARAERFHGGININRISPGRLNGERVIDKNGRELGRIVNVSFDTSGQVSTLTFARQSGWFRTRATRGEVPAELARWSNGDQAIRLIAQPSA
;
A
#
# COMPACT_ATOMS: atom_id res chain seq x y z
N MET A 1 20.26 -73.87 3.06
CA MET A 1 20.69 -73.29 4.35
C MET A 1 20.83 -71.79 4.13
N ASN A 2 19.81 -71.01 4.53
CA ASN A 2 19.84 -70.05 5.66
C ASN A 2 20.85 -68.91 5.44
N LYS A 3 20.54 -67.61 5.48
CA LYS A 3 19.35 -66.79 5.75
C LYS A 3 19.63 -65.38 5.16
N THR A 4 18.55 -64.69 4.81
CA THR A 4 18.34 -63.26 4.56
C THR A 4 19.27 -62.30 5.34
N THR A 5 19.62 -61.14 4.76
CA THR A 5 19.31 -59.80 5.32
C THR A 5 19.68 -58.69 4.30
N THR A 6 18.64 -58.09 3.72
CA THR A 6 18.68 -56.75 3.11
C THR A 6 18.58 -55.72 4.24
N LEU A 7 19.46 -54.72 4.27
CA LEU A 7 19.27 -53.53 5.09
C LEU A 7 19.27 -52.30 4.19
N LEU A 8 18.05 -51.79 3.95
CA LEU A 8 17.81 -50.39 3.64
C LEU A 8 18.28 -49.55 4.83
N THR A 9 19.12 -48.56 4.60
CA THR A 9 19.36 -47.50 5.59
C THR A 9 18.77 -46.21 5.04
N THR A 10 17.52 -45.95 5.43
CA THR A 10 16.84 -44.67 5.31
C THR A 10 17.59 -43.65 6.17
N ALA A 11 18.22 -42.66 5.53
CA ALA A 11 18.74 -41.50 6.25
C ALA A 11 17.57 -40.57 6.61
N LEU A 12 17.09 -40.67 7.85
CA LEU A 12 16.13 -39.73 8.42
C LEU A 12 16.85 -38.42 8.77
N PHE A 13 16.48 -37.35 8.07
CA PHE A 13 16.75 -35.97 8.48
C PHE A 13 16.07 -35.72 9.84
N THR A 14 16.86 -35.47 10.87
CA THR A 14 16.36 -34.85 12.11
C THR A 14 17.10 -33.54 12.29
N ALA A 15 16.57 -32.47 11.70
CA ALA A 15 16.93 -31.12 12.10
C ALA A 15 16.12 -30.82 13.37
N ALA A 16 16.82 -30.75 14.51
CA ALA A 16 16.25 -30.27 15.75
C ALA A 16 15.89 -28.79 15.59
N PHE A 17 14.60 -28.51 15.37
CA PHE A 17 14.07 -27.15 15.50
C PHE A 17 13.92 -26.86 16.99
N SER A 18 14.88 -26.16 17.56
CA SER A 18 14.73 -25.51 18.86
C SER A 18 13.70 -24.39 18.71
N ALA A 19 12.43 -24.73 18.93
CA ALA A 19 11.36 -23.76 19.13
C ALA A 19 11.49 -23.15 20.53
N SER A 20 12.47 -22.27 20.73
CA SER A 20 12.43 -21.29 21.81
C SER A 20 11.68 -20.07 21.30
N GLY A 21 10.36 -20.18 21.33
CA GLY A 21 9.43 -19.06 21.18
C GLY A 21 9.61 -18.10 22.35
N VAL A 22 10.54 -17.17 22.22
CA VAL A 22 10.44 -15.88 22.88
C VAL A 22 9.87 -14.96 21.82
N GLN A 23 8.53 -14.82 21.79
CA GLN A 23 7.93 -13.64 21.22
C GLN A 23 8.52 -12.47 22.01
N SER A 24 9.50 -11.78 21.44
CA SER A 24 9.77 -10.40 21.79
C SER A 24 8.46 -9.68 21.47
N ARG A 25 7.58 -9.59 22.47
CA ARG A 25 6.67 -8.47 22.57
C ARG A 25 7.61 -7.28 22.73
N ASP A 26 8.08 -6.76 21.60
CA ASP A 26 8.64 -5.43 21.56
C ASP A 26 7.57 -4.56 22.20
N MET A 27 7.85 -4.15 23.44
CA MET A 27 6.96 -3.32 24.24
C MET A 27 6.79 -2.02 23.46
N MET A 28 5.70 -1.91 22.70
CA MET A 28 5.33 -0.65 22.09
C MET A 28 5.16 0.38 23.21
N PRO A 29 5.82 1.54 23.16
CA PRO A 29 5.68 2.59 24.17
C PRO A 29 4.21 2.94 24.40
N VAL A 30 3.84 3.12 25.68
CA VAL A 30 2.44 3.21 26.16
C VAL A 30 1.70 4.49 25.71
N ASN A 31 2.38 5.41 25.03
CA ASN A 31 1.82 6.68 24.52
C ASN A 31 1.95 6.78 23.00
N MET A 32 1.39 5.81 22.27
CA MET A 32 1.27 5.94 20.82
C MET A 32 0.02 6.74 20.45
N ILE A 33 0.18 7.68 19.53
CA ILE A 33 -0.94 8.42 18.93
C ILE A 33 -1.10 8.04 17.46
N GLY A 34 -2.32 8.18 16.95
CA GLY A 34 -2.62 7.98 15.54
C GLY A 34 -1.96 9.07 14.70
N LEU A 35 -1.38 8.70 13.55
CA LEU A 35 -0.75 9.68 12.65
C LEU A 35 -1.74 10.67 12.02
N SER A 36 -3.03 10.37 12.04
CA SER A 36 -4.10 11.29 11.65
C SER A 36 -4.18 12.52 12.55
N GLU A 37 -3.58 12.49 13.75
CA GLU A 37 -3.56 13.60 14.70
C GLU A 37 -2.36 14.54 14.48
N LEU A 38 -1.40 14.18 13.63
CA LEU A 38 -0.22 14.98 13.35
C LEU A 38 -0.48 16.02 12.27
N SER A 39 0.07 17.21 12.45
CA SER A 39 0.06 18.22 11.41
C SER A 39 0.96 17.82 10.23
N PRO A 40 0.68 18.30 9.00
CA PRO A 40 1.47 17.98 7.80
C PRO A 40 2.99 18.15 7.97
N ASN A 41 3.42 19.17 8.73
CA ASN A 41 4.83 19.49 8.94
C ASN A 41 5.50 18.55 9.96
N GLU A 42 4.74 17.99 10.90
CA GLU A 42 5.25 17.07 11.90
C GLU A 42 5.52 15.68 11.32
N ILE A 43 4.89 15.32 10.20
CA ILE A 43 4.95 13.98 9.61
C ILE A 43 6.27 13.70 8.85
N TYR A 44 6.93 14.75 8.35
CA TYR A 44 8.23 14.60 7.65
C TYR A 44 9.44 14.56 8.59
N SER A 45 9.25 14.92 9.86
CA SER A 45 10.31 15.01 10.88
C SER A 45 10.70 13.67 11.55
N PRO A 46 9.80 12.70 11.78
CA PRO A 46 10.11 11.48 12.51
C PRO A 46 10.86 10.42 11.69
N VAL A 47 11.58 9.56 12.41
CA VAL A 47 12.20 8.36 11.83
C VAL A 47 11.10 7.30 11.62
N ILE A 48 11.09 6.65 10.48
CA ILE A 48 10.14 5.56 10.23
C ILE A 48 10.84 4.22 10.40
N ARG A 49 10.24 3.32 11.17
CA ARG A 49 10.74 1.98 11.41
C ARG A 49 9.67 0.94 11.13
N SER A 50 10.10 -0.24 10.71
CA SER A 50 9.22 -1.41 10.70
C SER A 50 8.96 -1.88 12.13
N ALA A 51 7.95 -2.71 12.34
CA ALA A 51 7.61 -3.27 13.64
C ALA A 51 8.81 -3.95 14.33
N SER A 52 9.73 -4.56 13.57
CA SER A 52 10.93 -5.21 14.11
C SER A 52 12.14 -4.28 14.26
N SER A 53 12.01 -2.98 13.96
CA SER A 53 13.08 -1.98 13.96
C SER A 53 14.30 -2.31 13.08
N GLN A 54 14.20 -3.28 12.17
CA GLN A 54 15.31 -3.73 11.31
C GLN A 54 15.42 -2.96 9.99
N SER A 55 14.42 -2.15 9.66
CA SER A 55 14.41 -1.34 8.43
C SER A 55 13.98 0.08 8.74
N ASN A 56 14.68 1.03 8.13
CA ASN A 56 14.31 2.44 8.17
C ASN A 56 13.56 2.82 6.89
N GLY A 57 12.45 3.53 7.05
CA GLY A 57 11.71 4.15 5.97
C GLY A 57 12.01 5.64 5.87
N VAL A 58 11.86 6.19 4.67
CA VAL A 58 11.80 7.63 4.42
C VAL A 58 10.47 7.92 3.75
N ILE A 59 9.67 8.84 4.30
CA ILE A 59 8.47 9.32 3.61
C ILE A 59 8.93 10.04 2.34
N GLU A 60 8.53 9.50 1.19
CA GLU A 60 8.71 10.16 -0.09
C GLU A 60 7.57 11.14 -0.35
N ARG A 61 6.34 10.78 0.06
CA ARG A 61 5.14 11.61 -0.12
C ARG A 61 4.11 11.36 0.97
N VAL A 62 3.37 12.42 1.30
CA VAL A 62 2.19 12.40 2.16
C VAL A 62 0.99 12.79 1.33
N HIS A 63 -0.09 12.02 1.46
CA HIS A 63 -1.38 12.30 0.82
C HIS A 63 -2.40 12.69 1.89
N PHE A 64 -3.15 13.73 1.59
CA PHE A 64 -4.18 14.29 2.47
C PHE A 64 -5.57 13.97 1.92
N ASP A 65 -6.55 13.85 2.81
CA ASP A 65 -7.96 13.81 2.47
C ASP A 65 -8.51 15.21 2.12
N GLU A 66 -9.81 15.31 1.87
CA GLU A 66 -10.47 16.58 1.53
C GLU A 66 -10.50 17.56 2.70
N GLU A 67 -10.47 17.05 3.92
CA GLU A 67 -10.43 17.79 5.17
C GLU A 67 -9.01 18.28 5.54
N GLY A 68 -7.99 17.83 4.81
CA GLY A 68 -6.59 18.18 5.02
C GLY A 68 -5.86 17.32 6.06
N SER A 69 -6.46 16.20 6.48
CA SER A 69 -5.86 15.21 7.37
C SER A 69 -5.05 14.20 6.56
N VAL A 70 -4.05 13.57 7.19
CA VAL A 70 -3.20 12.59 6.50
C VAL A 70 -3.91 11.26 6.36
N GLU A 71 -3.91 10.74 5.13
CA GLU A 71 -4.67 9.55 4.79
C GLU A 71 -3.76 8.39 4.33
N THR A 72 -2.78 8.68 3.47
CA THR A 72 -1.80 7.70 3.00
C THR A 72 -0.38 8.24 2.99
N LEU A 73 0.57 7.33 3.21
CA LEU A 73 2.00 7.60 3.16
C LEU A 73 2.64 6.74 2.07
N GLN A 74 3.47 7.36 1.23
CA GLN A 74 4.39 6.66 0.34
C GLN A 74 5.78 6.66 0.98
N ILE A 75 6.31 5.47 1.24
CA ILE A 75 7.54 5.28 2.02
C ILE A 75 8.55 4.49 1.22
N LEU A 76 9.75 5.03 1.08
CA LEU A 76 10.92 4.30 0.62
C LEU A 76 11.56 3.55 1.79
N TRP A 77 11.42 2.24 1.79
CA TRP A 77 12.02 1.37 2.77
C TRP A 77 13.43 0.97 2.37
N SER A 78 14.39 1.22 3.26
CA SER A 78 15.74 0.69 3.15
C SER A 78 15.83 -0.68 3.83
N ARG A 79 16.48 -1.64 3.16
CA ARG A 79 16.71 -3.00 3.70
C ARG A 79 18.16 -3.21 4.16
N GLY A 80 18.87 -2.13 4.46
CA GLY A 80 20.29 -2.13 4.84
C GLY A 80 21.25 -1.89 3.67
N LEU A 81 22.56 -1.87 3.97
CA LEU A 81 23.65 -1.41 3.09
C LEU A 81 23.78 -2.14 1.73
N PHE A 82 23.22 -3.35 1.60
CA PHE A 82 23.42 -4.20 0.42
C PHE A 82 22.12 -4.65 -0.26
N GLN A 83 20.97 -4.19 0.21
CA GLN A 83 19.68 -4.56 -0.37
C GLN A 83 19.02 -3.34 -1.01
N SER A 84 18.54 -3.50 -2.23
CA SER A 84 17.75 -2.45 -2.89
C SER A 84 16.53 -2.14 -2.05
N GLY A 85 16.34 -0.85 -1.76
CA GLY A 85 15.12 -0.38 -1.11
C GLY A 85 13.88 -0.64 -1.97
N PHE A 86 12.71 -0.50 -1.36
CA PHE A 86 11.43 -0.62 -2.07
C PHE A 86 10.49 0.50 -1.63
N SER A 87 9.72 1.05 -2.55
CA SER A 87 8.70 2.04 -2.25
C SER A 87 7.36 1.33 -2.03
N LEU A 88 6.62 1.73 -1.00
CA LEU A 88 5.32 1.17 -0.67
C LEU A 88 4.37 2.30 -0.25
N THR A 89 3.16 2.30 -0.80
CA THR A 89 2.09 3.22 -0.37
C THR A 89 1.14 2.49 0.58
N GLN A 90 0.87 3.07 1.74
CA GLN A 90 0.02 2.45 2.77
C GLN A 90 -0.86 3.49 3.46
N PRO A 91 -2.06 3.08 3.95
CA PRO A 91 -2.91 3.96 4.74
C PRO A 91 -2.27 4.28 6.09
N VAL A 92 -2.56 5.49 6.58
CA VAL A 92 -2.00 6.04 7.82
C VAL A 92 -2.30 5.19 9.05
N GLU A 93 -3.43 4.47 9.04
CA GLU A 93 -3.89 3.55 10.10
C GLU A 93 -2.91 2.39 10.37
N ARG A 94 -2.04 2.09 9.41
CA ARG A 94 -1.01 1.04 9.54
C ARG A 94 0.23 1.50 10.26
N PHE A 95 0.20 2.74 10.75
CA PHE A 95 1.31 3.36 11.41
C PHE A 95 0.89 3.89 12.76
N SER A 96 1.83 3.84 13.70
CA SER A 96 1.68 4.40 15.03
C SER A 96 2.82 5.35 15.30
N TYR A 97 2.54 6.52 15.86
CA TYR A 97 3.56 7.50 16.18
C TYR A 97 3.86 7.49 17.67
N ASP A 98 5.15 7.38 18.01
CA ASP A 98 5.65 7.61 19.35
C ASP A 98 6.24 9.03 19.44
N PRO A 99 5.57 9.96 20.15
CA PRO A 99 6.05 11.33 20.33
C PRO A 99 7.30 11.41 21.21
N VAL A 100 7.55 10.41 22.07
CA VAL A 100 8.70 10.42 22.99
C VAL A 100 10.00 10.17 22.21
N SER A 101 9.98 9.18 21.32
CA SER A 101 11.13 8.83 20.47
C SER A 101 11.10 9.51 19.10
N ASN A 102 10.08 10.31 18.82
CA ASN A 102 9.81 10.93 17.51
C ASN A 102 9.92 9.90 16.37
N THR A 103 9.28 8.75 16.53
CA THR A 103 9.41 7.59 15.62
C THR A 103 8.02 7.10 15.18
N ILE A 104 7.88 6.87 13.88
CA ILE A 104 6.73 6.22 13.27
C ILE A 104 7.03 4.73 13.15
N TYR A 105 6.17 3.88 13.68
CA TYR A 105 6.25 2.43 13.56
C TYR A 105 5.19 1.91 12.60
N ALA A 106 5.59 1.16 11.59
CA ALA A 106 4.66 0.38 10.79
C ALA A 106 4.16 -0.84 11.57
N ASP A 107 2.92 -1.25 11.32
CA ASP A 107 2.26 -2.44 11.90
C ASP A 107 2.89 -3.77 11.49
N ALA A 108 3.84 -3.75 10.54
CA ALA A 108 4.44 -4.92 9.93
C ALA A 108 5.97 -4.86 9.93
N ASN A 109 6.59 -6.05 9.92
CA ASN A 109 8.04 -6.18 9.81
C ASN A 109 8.53 -5.98 8.36
N ALA A 110 9.84 -5.73 8.21
CA ALA A 110 10.49 -5.48 6.92
C ALA A 110 10.28 -6.57 5.86
N GLY A 111 10.18 -7.83 6.29
CA GLY A 111 9.91 -8.97 5.39
C GLY A 111 8.51 -8.87 4.77
N ARG A 112 7.51 -8.59 5.59
CA ARG A 112 6.12 -8.48 5.16
C ARG A 112 5.87 -7.25 4.28
N LEU A 113 6.45 -6.11 4.65
CA LEU A 113 6.36 -4.87 3.87
C LEU A 113 6.87 -5.06 2.44
N ALA A 114 7.96 -5.79 2.27
CA ALA A 114 8.50 -6.05 0.95
C ALA A 114 7.69 -7.04 0.12
N ILE A 115 7.08 -8.06 0.75
CA ILE A 115 6.16 -8.95 0.06
C ILE A 115 5.00 -8.14 -0.53
N TRP A 116 4.47 -7.17 0.21
CA TRP A 116 3.43 -6.26 -0.31
C TRP A 116 3.95 -5.39 -1.45
N ALA A 117 5.17 -4.87 -1.36
CA ALA A 117 5.76 -4.10 -2.45
C ALA A 117 5.97 -4.95 -3.72
N GLU A 118 6.37 -6.21 -3.58
CA GLU A 118 6.48 -7.16 -4.68
C GLU A 118 5.11 -7.53 -5.27
N GLU A 119 4.10 -7.72 -4.42
CA GLU A 119 2.70 -7.91 -4.83
C GLU A 119 2.18 -6.73 -5.64
N ASP A 120 2.49 -5.50 -5.21
CA ASP A 120 2.09 -4.27 -5.90
C ASP A 120 2.82 -4.11 -7.23
N ALA A 121 4.14 -4.31 -7.26
CA ALA A 121 4.93 -4.27 -8.49
C ALA A 121 4.47 -5.35 -9.49
N ARG A 122 4.07 -6.53 -9.00
CA ARG A 122 3.50 -7.60 -9.81
C ARG A 122 2.11 -7.20 -10.33
N ALA A 123 1.27 -6.59 -9.50
CA ALA A 123 -0.04 -6.10 -9.92
C ALA A 123 0.07 -5.03 -11.01
N GLU A 124 1.05 -4.14 -10.93
CA GLU A 124 1.34 -3.18 -12.00
C GLU A 124 1.77 -3.84 -13.30
N ARG A 125 2.65 -4.84 -13.23
CA ARG A 125 3.16 -5.54 -14.43
C ARG A 125 2.12 -6.42 -15.11
N PHE A 126 1.30 -7.13 -14.35
CA PHE A 126 0.44 -8.20 -14.87
C PHE A 126 -1.06 -7.92 -14.79
N HIS A 127 -1.49 -6.99 -13.94
CA HIS A 127 -2.91 -6.70 -13.70
C HIS A 127 -3.29 -5.24 -14.01
N GLY A 128 -2.39 -4.48 -14.61
CA GLY A 128 -2.62 -3.09 -15.01
C GLY A 128 -2.66 -2.09 -13.85
N GLY A 129 -2.25 -2.50 -12.65
CA GLY A 129 -2.14 -1.65 -11.46
C GLY A 129 -2.61 -2.32 -10.17
N ILE A 130 -2.50 -1.59 -9.06
CA ILE A 130 -2.92 -1.97 -7.70
C ILE A 130 -4.44 -1.85 -7.60
N ASN A 131 -5.09 -2.74 -6.84
CA ASN A 131 -6.53 -2.63 -6.58
C ASN A 131 -6.86 -1.31 -5.85
N ILE A 132 -7.83 -0.54 -6.35
CA ILE A 132 -8.19 0.76 -5.77
C ILE A 132 -8.71 0.66 -4.34
N ASN A 133 -9.23 -0.50 -3.91
CA ASN A 133 -9.67 -0.71 -2.52
C ASN A 133 -8.51 -0.70 -1.51
N ARG A 134 -7.27 -0.79 -2.00
CA ARG A 134 -6.06 -0.63 -1.18
C ARG A 134 -5.56 0.80 -1.14
N ILE A 135 -6.18 1.68 -1.93
CA ILE A 135 -5.89 3.10 -1.99
C ILE A 135 -6.97 3.82 -1.20
N SER A 136 -6.52 4.79 -0.43
CA SER A 136 -7.42 5.56 0.41
C SER A 136 -8.33 6.46 -0.45
N PRO A 137 -9.62 6.60 -0.09
CA PRO A 137 -10.58 7.33 -0.93
C PRO A 137 -10.25 8.80 -1.18
N GLY A 138 -9.70 9.50 -0.19
CA GLY A 138 -9.24 10.89 -0.33
C GLY A 138 -8.15 11.00 -1.40
N ARG A 139 -7.21 10.05 -1.44
CA ARG A 139 -6.24 9.91 -2.53
C ARG A 139 -6.90 9.61 -3.86
N LEU A 140 -8.02 8.89 -3.91
CA LEU A 140 -8.71 8.66 -5.19
C LEU A 140 -9.37 9.93 -5.71
N ASN A 141 -9.81 10.86 -4.84
CA ASN A 141 -10.48 12.07 -5.29
C ASN A 141 -9.52 13.07 -5.95
N GLY A 142 -9.99 13.74 -7.02
CA GLY A 142 -9.18 14.66 -7.82
C GLY A 142 -8.12 14.01 -8.71
N GLU A 143 -7.86 12.71 -8.54
CA GLU A 143 -6.86 11.98 -9.31
C GLU A 143 -7.26 11.79 -10.75
N ARG A 144 -6.25 11.74 -11.61
CA ARG A 144 -6.46 11.54 -13.05
C ARG A 144 -6.98 10.13 -13.30
N VAL A 145 -7.93 10.03 -14.23
CA VAL A 145 -8.39 8.77 -14.78
C VAL A 145 -7.85 8.65 -16.19
N ILE A 146 -7.14 7.56 -16.46
CA ILE A 146 -6.58 7.24 -17.78
C ILE A 146 -7.20 5.93 -18.30
N ASP A 147 -7.44 5.85 -19.60
CA ASP A 147 -7.84 4.60 -20.23
C ASP A 147 -6.67 3.60 -20.34
N LYS A 148 -6.96 2.38 -20.78
CA LYS A 148 -5.96 1.32 -20.98
C LYS A 148 -4.81 1.69 -21.93
N ASN A 149 -5.01 2.71 -22.78
CA ASN A 149 -4.00 3.21 -23.72
C ASN A 149 -3.22 4.41 -23.15
N GLY A 150 -3.48 4.80 -21.90
CA GLY A 150 -2.82 5.93 -21.23
C GLY A 150 -3.43 7.29 -21.56
N ARG A 151 -4.59 7.35 -22.23
CA ARG A 151 -5.24 8.64 -22.54
C ARG A 151 -6.06 9.11 -21.34
N GLU A 152 -5.85 10.36 -20.95
CA GLU A 152 -6.63 10.99 -19.88
C GLU A 152 -8.11 11.14 -20.28
N LEU A 153 -8.97 10.56 -19.44
CA LEU A 153 -10.42 10.61 -19.54
C LEU A 153 -11.00 11.74 -18.70
N GLY A 154 -10.37 12.11 -17.59
CA GLY A 154 -10.80 13.17 -16.70
C GLY A 154 -10.17 13.03 -15.32
N ARG A 155 -10.84 13.59 -14.30
CA ARG A 155 -10.44 13.47 -12.89
C ARG A 155 -11.58 12.93 -12.06
N ILE A 156 -11.26 12.17 -11.01
CA ILE A 156 -12.27 11.75 -10.04
C ILE A 156 -12.87 12.98 -9.37
N VAL A 157 -14.19 12.94 -9.23
CA VAL A 157 -14.98 13.97 -8.54
C VAL A 157 -15.87 13.38 -7.45
N ASN A 158 -15.99 12.04 -7.40
CA ASN A 158 -16.73 11.34 -6.36
C ASN A 158 -16.27 9.88 -6.27
N VAL A 159 -16.24 9.34 -5.06
CA VAL A 159 -15.95 7.94 -4.74
C VAL A 159 -17.14 7.40 -3.96
N SER A 160 -17.80 6.38 -4.49
CA SER A 160 -18.94 5.73 -3.83
C SER A 160 -18.50 4.44 -3.16
N PHE A 161 -19.13 4.12 -2.04
CA PHE A 161 -18.84 2.94 -1.23
C PHE A 161 -20.03 1.99 -1.19
N ASP A 162 -19.73 0.69 -1.10
CA ASP A 162 -20.73 -0.31 -0.80
C ASP A 162 -21.02 -0.40 0.71
N THR A 163 -21.95 -1.28 1.07
CA THR A 163 -22.35 -1.52 2.48
C THR A 163 -21.24 -2.10 3.35
N SER A 164 -20.14 -2.59 2.76
CA SER A 164 -18.97 -3.08 3.47
C SER A 164 -17.88 -2.00 3.66
N GLY A 165 -18.13 -0.78 3.19
CA GLY A 165 -17.17 0.32 3.22
C GLY A 165 -16.07 0.20 2.16
N GLN A 166 -16.23 -0.71 1.18
CA GLN A 166 -15.30 -0.84 0.06
C GLN A 166 -15.69 0.11 -1.06
N VAL A 167 -14.72 0.58 -1.84
CA VAL A 167 -15.01 1.42 -3.01
C VAL A 167 -15.80 0.59 -4.03
N SER A 168 -16.99 1.06 -4.39
CA SER A 168 -17.87 0.39 -5.35
C SER A 168 -17.78 1.04 -6.73
N THR A 169 -17.75 2.37 -6.77
CA THR A 169 -17.87 3.14 -8.02
C THR A 169 -17.05 4.42 -7.94
N LEU A 170 -16.37 4.73 -9.04
CA LEU A 170 -15.62 5.94 -9.24
C LEU A 170 -16.33 6.82 -10.27
N THR A 171 -16.66 8.05 -9.89
CA THR A 171 -17.21 9.03 -10.81
C THR A 171 -16.11 10.01 -11.23
N PHE A 172 -15.89 10.14 -12.53
CA PHE A 172 -14.93 11.10 -13.08
C PHE A 172 -15.63 12.15 -13.92
N ALA A 173 -15.04 13.34 -13.99
CA ALA A 173 -15.47 14.41 -14.86
C ALA A 173 -14.32 14.93 -15.71
N ARG A 174 -14.64 15.26 -16.96
CA ARG A 174 -13.78 15.99 -17.88
C ARG A 174 -14.41 17.32 -18.19
N GLN A 175 -13.71 18.40 -17.87
CA GLN A 175 -14.08 19.72 -18.38
C GLN A 175 -13.42 19.92 -19.75
N SER A 176 -14.23 20.27 -20.75
CA SER A 176 -13.77 20.52 -22.11
C SER A 176 -14.42 21.78 -22.70
N GLY A 177 -13.76 22.38 -23.69
CA GLY A 177 -14.19 23.61 -24.38
C GLY A 177 -13.50 24.89 -23.89
N TRP A 178 -13.53 25.92 -24.73
CA TRP A 178 -12.83 27.22 -24.56
C TRP A 178 -13.23 27.97 -23.27
N PHE A 179 -14.31 27.56 -22.60
CA PHE A 179 -14.77 28.13 -21.32
C PHE A 179 -15.11 27.08 -20.26
N ARG A 180 -14.62 25.84 -20.39
CA ARG A 180 -14.96 24.70 -19.50
C ARG A 180 -16.47 24.41 -19.37
N THR A 181 -17.27 24.82 -20.36
CA THR A 181 -18.74 24.74 -20.32
C THR A 181 -19.29 23.34 -20.60
N ARG A 182 -18.48 22.41 -21.12
CA ARG A 182 -18.90 21.01 -21.33
C ARG A 182 -18.22 20.12 -20.30
N ALA A 183 -18.99 19.69 -19.30
CA ALA A 183 -18.60 18.64 -18.39
C ALA A 183 -19.11 17.30 -18.92
N THR A 184 -18.20 16.41 -19.29
CA THR A 184 -18.55 15.00 -19.53
C THR A 184 -18.29 14.24 -18.25
N ARG A 185 -19.32 13.58 -17.71
CA ARG A 185 -19.21 12.74 -16.52
C ARG A 185 -19.26 11.27 -16.95
N GLY A 186 -18.45 10.45 -16.30
CA GLY A 186 -18.47 9.00 -16.48
C GLY A 186 -18.39 8.31 -15.13
N GLU A 187 -18.93 7.10 -15.08
CA GLU A 187 -18.88 6.24 -13.90
C GLU A 187 -18.14 4.95 -14.27
N VAL A 188 -17.32 4.48 -13.35
CA VAL A 188 -16.56 3.24 -13.52
C VAL A 188 -16.69 2.40 -12.26
N PRO A 189 -17.09 1.13 -12.38
CA PRO A 189 -17.01 0.17 -11.29
C PRO A 189 -15.57 0.04 -10.77
N ALA A 190 -15.41 -0.03 -9.45
CA ALA A 190 -14.11 -0.18 -8.79
C ALA A 190 -13.29 -1.35 -9.32
N GLU A 191 -13.96 -2.45 -9.66
CA GLU A 191 -13.37 -3.66 -10.23
C GLU A 191 -12.67 -3.43 -11.57
N LEU A 192 -13.04 -2.40 -12.33
CA LEU A 192 -12.46 -2.04 -13.62
C LEU A 192 -11.38 -0.94 -13.51
N ALA A 193 -11.09 -0.47 -12.31
CA ALA A 193 -10.12 0.57 -12.04
C ALA A 193 -8.95 0.02 -11.22
N ARG A 194 -7.73 0.44 -11.57
CA ARG A 194 -6.52 0.11 -10.85
C ARG A 194 -5.67 1.36 -10.65
N TRP A 195 -5.02 1.46 -9.51
CA TRP A 195 -4.03 2.50 -9.26
C TRP A 195 -2.70 2.16 -9.93
N SER A 196 -2.14 3.10 -10.70
CA SER A 196 -0.83 2.98 -11.32
C SER A 196 0.16 3.89 -10.60
N ASN A 197 1.17 3.35 -9.90
CA ASN A 197 2.22 4.20 -9.30
C ASN A 197 3.09 4.85 -10.37
N GLY A 198 3.28 4.20 -11.52
CA GLY A 198 4.05 4.77 -12.62
C GLY A 198 3.40 6.03 -13.17
N ASP A 199 2.09 5.97 -13.44
CA ASP A 199 1.36 7.11 -14.01
C ASP A 199 0.92 8.11 -12.93
N GLN A 200 0.88 7.71 -11.65
CA GLN A 200 0.22 8.45 -10.57
C GLN A 200 -1.21 8.84 -11.02
N ALA A 201 -1.98 7.80 -11.34
CA ALA A 201 -3.33 7.92 -11.90
C ALA A 201 -4.11 6.62 -11.71
N ILE A 202 -5.43 6.73 -11.82
CA ILE A 202 -6.34 5.60 -11.90
C ILE A 202 -6.41 5.13 -13.35
N ARG A 203 -5.90 3.94 -13.62
CA ARG A 203 -5.92 3.28 -14.92
C ARG A 203 -7.13 2.36 -15.03
N LEU A 204 -7.88 2.52 -16.11
CA LEU A 204 -8.99 1.62 -16.42
C LEU A 204 -8.46 0.37 -17.13
N ILE A 205 -8.76 -0.80 -16.58
CA ILE A 205 -8.36 -2.09 -17.17
C ILE A 205 -9.34 -2.58 -18.24
N ALA A 206 -10.55 -2.02 -18.25
CA ALA A 206 -11.56 -2.21 -19.29
C ALA A 206 -12.24 -0.86 -19.61
N GLN A 207 -12.81 -0.73 -20.81
CA GLN A 207 -13.61 0.46 -21.12
C GLN A 207 -14.94 0.39 -20.35
N PRO A 208 -15.36 1.46 -19.67
CA PRO A 208 -16.71 1.53 -19.13
C PRO A 208 -17.69 1.44 -20.31
N SER A 209 -18.68 0.56 -20.20
CA SER A 209 -19.78 0.49 -21.17
C SER A 209 -20.50 1.83 -21.19
N ALA A 210 -20.50 2.47 -22.36
CA ALA A 210 -21.15 3.75 -22.61
C ALA A 210 -22.67 3.67 -22.52
#